data_AF-A0A920G6S7-F1
#
_entry.id   AF-A0A920G6S7-F1
#
_cell.length_a   1.000
_cell.length_b   1.000
_cell.length_c   1.000
_cell.angle_alpha   90.00
_cell.angle_beta   90.00
_cell.angle_gamma   90.00
#
_symmetry.space_group_name_H-M   'P 1'
#
loop_
_entity.id
_entity.type
_entity.pdbx_description
1 polymer ?
#
loop_
_entity_poly.entity_id
_entity_poly.type
_entity_poly.pdbx_seq_one_letter_code
_entity_poly.pdbx_strand_id
1 'polypeptide(L)'
;MHPDGDPMVDGVGAAAWAIRPDKPDLTVDGRPRIVPLRVDSDHSVNSGDPDPRGQAVYGCDGKQGATVVDLWVDRAEPHFRYAELDAGGRRFCCHDPGDGICGRLDQC
;
A
#
# COMPACT_ATOMS: atom_id res chain seq x y z
N MET A 1 6.10 5.60 -29.03
CA MET A 1 5.77 4.35 -28.32
C MET A 1 4.38 4.55 -27.75
N HIS A 2 3.42 3.71 -28.09
CA HIS A 2 2.02 3.77 -27.66
C HIS A 2 1.64 2.35 -27.20
N PRO A 3 0.80 2.20 -26.16
CA PRO A 3 0.38 0.87 -25.71
C PRO A 3 -0.40 0.13 -26.80
N ASP A 4 -0.09 -1.14 -27.02
CA ASP A 4 -0.73 -1.92 -28.08
C ASP A 4 -2.11 -2.47 -27.65
N GLY A 5 -2.44 -2.37 -26.35
CA GLY A 5 -3.68 -2.88 -25.75
C GLY A 5 -4.19 -2.02 -24.58
N ASP A 6 -4.60 -2.68 -23.48
CA ASP A 6 -5.07 -1.98 -22.27
C ASP A 6 -3.88 -1.31 -21.56
N PRO A 7 -3.84 0.04 -21.50
CA PRO A 7 -2.71 0.77 -20.95
C PRO A 7 -2.45 0.49 -19.46
N MET A 8 -3.44 -0.05 -18.72
CA MET A 8 -3.29 -0.35 -17.30
C MET A 8 -2.44 -1.59 -17.01
N VAL A 9 -2.31 -2.50 -17.98
CA VAL A 9 -1.60 -3.78 -17.81
C VAL A 9 -0.40 -3.92 -18.76
N ASP A 10 -0.29 -3.07 -19.76
CA ASP A 10 0.70 -3.19 -20.83
C ASP A 10 2.15 -2.92 -20.36
N GLY A 11 2.34 -2.22 -19.25
CA GLY A 11 3.66 -2.02 -18.66
C GLY A 11 4.58 -1.09 -19.46
N VAL A 12 4.00 -0.15 -20.20
CA VAL A 12 4.73 0.83 -21.02
C VAL A 12 4.47 2.26 -20.51
N GLY A 13 5.44 3.15 -20.67
CA GLY A 13 5.32 4.55 -20.26
C GLY A 13 5.22 4.68 -18.73
N ALA A 14 4.18 5.35 -18.23
CA ALA A 14 3.97 5.56 -16.79
C ALA A 14 3.66 4.25 -16.03
N ALA A 15 3.19 3.22 -16.72
CA ALA A 15 2.91 1.91 -16.12
C ALA A 15 4.12 0.96 -16.14
N ALA A 16 5.28 1.40 -16.66
CA ALA A 16 6.45 0.53 -16.79
C ALA A 16 7.10 0.18 -15.45
N TRP A 17 7.56 -1.07 -15.33
CA TRP A 17 8.29 -1.57 -14.16
C TRP A 17 9.58 -2.28 -14.57
N ALA A 18 10.53 -2.39 -13.63
CA ALA A 18 11.75 -3.15 -13.81
C ALA A 18 11.61 -4.60 -13.31
N ILE A 19 12.25 -5.55 -13.98
CA ILE A 19 12.33 -6.95 -13.52
C ILE A 19 13.33 -7.02 -12.36
N ARG A 20 12.81 -6.96 -11.13
CA ARG A 20 13.59 -7.11 -9.90
C ARG A 20 13.66 -8.58 -9.47
N PRO A 21 14.66 -8.97 -8.67
CA PRO A 21 14.72 -10.32 -8.11
C PRO A 21 13.46 -10.66 -7.30
N ASP A 22 12.92 -11.87 -7.50
CA ASP A 22 11.78 -12.39 -6.73
C ASP A 22 12.24 -12.93 -5.36
N LYS A 23 12.82 -12.02 -4.56
CA LYS A 23 13.22 -12.27 -3.19
C LYS A 23 12.91 -11.05 -2.34
N PRO A 24 12.44 -11.22 -1.09
CA PRO A 24 12.17 -10.10 -0.21
C PRO A 24 13.46 -9.37 0.15
N ASP A 25 13.35 -8.07 0.39
CA ASP A 25 14.41 -7.33 1.07
C ASP A 25 14.46 -7.74 2.54
N LEU A 26 15.66 -7.78 3.12
CA LEU A 26 15.90 -8.31 4.45
C LEU A 26 16.41 -7.22 5.40
N THR A 27 16.02 -7.31 6.67
CA THR A 27 16.62 -6.51 7.74
C THR A 27 18.04 -7.00 8.05
N VAL A 28 18.78 -6.26 8.88
CA VAL A 28 20.12 -6.65 9.36
C VAL A 28 20.14 -8.04 10.01
N ASP A 29 19.04 -8.45 10.64
CA ASP A 29 18.89 -9.76 11.28
C ASP A 29 18.46 -10.88 10.29
N GLY A 30 18.36 -10.57 9.00
CA GLY A 30 17.96 -11.53 7.95
C GLY A 30 16.46 -11.83 7.87
N ARG A 31 15.60 -11.06 8.56
CA ARG A 31 14.14 -11.21 8.50
C ARG A 31 13.56 -10.38 7.33
N PRO A 32 12.42 -10.76 6.73
CA PRO A 32 11.75 -9.90 5.75
C PRO A 32 11.51 -8.49 6.31
N ARG A 33 11.92 -7.49 5.53
CA ARG A 33 11.91 -6.08 5.94
C ARG A 33 10.50 -5.49 6.00
N ILE A 34 9.69 -5.74 4.98
CA ILE A 34 8.33 -5.19 4.85
C ILE A 34 7.34 -6.30 5.19
N VAL A 35 6.54 -6.09 6.23
CA VAL A 35 5.59 -7.08 6.74
C VAL A 35 4.27 -6.42 7.15
N PRO A 36 3.15 -7.15 7.17
CA PRO A 36 1.91 -6.62 7.71
C PRO A 36 1.98 -6.50 9.24
N LEU A 37 1.31 -5.51 9.81
CA LEU A 37 1.24 -5.26 11.25
C LEU A 37 0.70 -6.48 12.01
N ARG A 38 -0.18 -7.29 11.43
CA ARG A 38 -0.63 -8.55 12.06
C ARG A 38 0.49 -9.54 12.41
N VAL A 39 1.64 -9.46 11.74
CA VAL A 39 2.81 -10.32 11.97
C VAL A 39 3.85 -9.61 12.86
N ASP A 40 3.79 -8.29 12.96
CA ASP A 40 4.75 -7.49 13.72
C ASP A 40 4.15 -7.00 15.03
N SER A 41 4.54 -7.62 16.14
CA SER A 41 4.10 -7.25 17.48
C SER A 41 4.81 -6.02 18.04
N ASP A 42 5.92 -5.59 17.44
CA ASP A 42 6.81 -4.57 18.00
C ASP A 42 6.41 -3.16 17.56
N HIS A 43 5.69 -3.05 16.44
CA HIS A 43 5.26 -1.80 15.85
C HIS A 43 3.75 -1.59 15.99
N SER A 44 3.35 -0.34 16.20
CA SER A 44 1.95 0.07 16.23
C SER A 44 1.77 1.43 15.58
N VAL A 45 0.54 1.75 15.18
CA VAL A 45 0.18 3.13 14.83
C VAL A 45 0.41 4.00 16.08
N ASN A 46 1.02 5.16 15.87
CA ASN A 46 1.24 6.12 16.95
C ASN A 46 -0.11 6.59 17.50
N SER A 47 -0.25 6.69 18.83
CA SER A 47 -1.51 7.10 19.47
C SER A 47 -1.99 8.50 19.09
N GLY A 48 -1.11 9.35 18.56
CA GLY A 48 -1.46 10.68 18.06
C GLY A 48 -2.05 10.68 16.64
N ASP A 49 -1.90 9.59 15.88
CA ASP A 49 -2.27 9.52 14.49
C ASP A 49 -3.57 8.71 14.29
N PRO A 50 -4.45 9.11 13.36
CA PRO A 50 -5.64 8.34 13.04
C PRO A 50 -5.27 6.97 12.46
N ASP A 51 -5.82 5.90 13.04
CA ASP A 51 -5.63 4.55 12.49
C ASP A 51 -6.43 4.39 11.18
N PRO A 52 -5.77 4.21 10.03
CA PRO A 52 -6.44 4.07 8.73
C PRO A 52 -7.20 2.74 8.58
N ARG A 53 -6.99 1.75 9.46
CA ARG A 53 -7.68 0.46 9.36
C ARG A 53 -9.19 0.61 9.57
N GLY A 54 -9.97 -0.03 8.69
CA GLY A 54 -11.43 0.09 8.63
C GLY A 54 -11.93 1.30 7.85
N GLN A 55 -11.05 2.20 7.40
CA GLN A 55 -11.46 3.37 6.63
C GLN A 55 -11.73 3.01 5.16
N ALA A 56 -12.70 3.72 4.56
CA ALA A 56 -13.06 3.55 3.16
C ALA A 56 -12.05 4.25 2.24
N VAL A 57 -11.61 3.56 1.19
CA VAL A 57 -10.72 4.10 0.16
C VAL A 57 -11.54 4.45 -1.07
N TYR A 58 -11.38 5.67 -1.54
CA TYR A 58 -12.09 6.20 -2.71
C TYR A 58 -11.17 6.26 -3.92
N GLY A 59 -11.69 5.90 -5.09
CA GLY A 59 -10.99 6.13 -6.35
C GLY A 59 -11.01 7.61 -6.74
N CYS A 60 -10.24 7.96 -7.77
CA CYS A 60 -10.27 9.31 -8.35
C CYS A 60 -11.65 9.68 -8.94
N ASP A 61 -12.56 8.72 -9.10
CA ASP A 61 -13.95 8.93 -9.50
C ASP A 61 -14.88 9.24 -8.32
N GLY A 62 -14.34 9.35 -7.10
CA GLY A 62 -15.07 9.64 -5.87
C GLY A 62 -15.91 8.48 -5.35
N LYS A 63 -15.82 7.29 -5.95
CA LYS A 63 -16.55 6.11 -5.49
C LYS A 63 -15.70 5.28 -4.55
N GLN A 64 -16.35 4.65 -3.57
CA GLN A 64 -15.67 3.72 -2.68
C GLN A 64 -15.22 2.49 -3.48
N GLY A 65 -13.91 2.24 -3.51
CA GLY A 65 -13.31 1.10 -4.20
C GLY A 65 -12.95 -0.05 -3.28
N ALA A 66 -12.54 0.25 -2.04
CA ALA A 66 -12.08 -0.75 -1.09
C ALA A 66 -12.17 -0.25 0.37
N THR A 67 -11.84 -1.14 1.31
CA THR A 67 -11.67 -0.81 2.73
C THR A 67 -10.27 -1.21 3.19
N VAL A 68 -9.61 -0.37 3.97
CA VAL A 68 -8.30 -0.71 4.57
C VAL A 68 -8.49 -1.82 5.60
N VAL A 69 -7.75 -2.92 5.47
CA VAL A 69 -7.80 -4.06 6.39
C VAL A 69 -6.54 -4.26 7.22
N ASP A 70 -5.37 -3.86 6.71
CA ASP A 70 -4.10 -3.93 7.45
C ASP A 70 -3.09 -2.91 6.92
N LEU A 71 -1.99 -2.71 7.65
CA LEU A 71 -0.87 -1.85 7.24
C LEU A 71 0.41 -2.65 7.15
N TRP A 72 1.24 -2.34 6.16
CA TRP A 72 2.55 -2.96 5.97
C TRP A 72 3.64 -2.00 6.41
N VAL A 73 4.37 -2.42 7.44
CA VAL A 73 5.44 -1.65 8.10
C VAL A 73 6.81 -2.12 7.63
N ASP A 74 7.74 -1.18 7.52
CA ASP A 74 9.16 -1.45 7.38
C ASP A 74 9.80 -1.59 8.77
N ARG A 75 10.36 -2.76 9.06
CA ARG A 75 10.99 -3.06 10.36
C ARG A 75 12.34 -2.38 10.57
N ALA A 76 13.04 -2.02 9.49
CA ALA A 76 14.35 -1.39 9.58
C ALA A 76 14.23 0.12 9.80
N GLU A 77 13.17 0.72 9.24
CA GLU A 77 12.83 2.14 9.36
C GLU A 77 11.34 2.24 9.71
N PRO A 78 10.96 2.62 10.96
CA PRO A 78 9.56 2.59 11.43
C PRO A 78 8.64 3.53 10.64
N HIS A 79 8.18 3.05 9.48
CA HIS A 79 7.38 3.77 8.50
C HIS A 79 6.45 2.78 7.78
N PHE A 80 5.17 3.14 7.64
CA PHE A 80 4.22 2.39 6.80
C PHE A 80 4.54 2.58 5.31
N ARG A 81 4.67 1.47 4.58
CA ARG A 81 4.99 1.50 3.14
C ARG A 81 3.79 1.25 2.26
N TYR A 82 2.86 0.43 2.76
CA TYR A 82 1.66 0.05 2.03
C TYR A 82 0.48 -0.11 2.99
N ALA A 83 -0.72 0.15 2.50
CA ALA A 83 -1.94 -0.32 3.14
C ALA A 83 -2.50 -1.53 2.37
N GLU A 84 -2.92 -2.55 3.12
CA GLU A 84 -3.64 -3.69 2.59
C GLU A 84 -5.12 -3.32 2.52
N LEU A 85 -5.69 -3.39 1.32
CA LEU A 85 -7.08 -3.06 1.04
C LEU A 85 -7.83 -4.32 0.66
N ASP A 86 -9.11 -4.39 1.03
CA ASP A 86 -10.06 -5.41 0.57
C ASP A 86 -11.10 -4.81 -0.38
N ALA A 87 -11.15 -5.32 -1.61
CA ALA A 87 -12.16 -5.01 -2.60
C ALA A 87 -13.04 -6.24 -2.85
N GLY A 88 -14.00 -6.47 -1.95
CA GLY A 88 -15.00 -7.53 -2.10
C GLY A 88 -14.42 -8.94 -2.02
N GLY A 89 -13.45 -9.18 -1.14
CA GLY A 89 -12.83 -10.49 -0.91
C GLY A 89 -11.48 -10.69 -1.59
N ARG A 90 -11.01 -9.71 -2.37
CA ARG A 90 -9.65 -9.70 -2.94
C ARG A 90 -8.81 -8.63 -2.24
N ARG A 91 -7.67 -9.06 -1.72
CA ARG A 91 -6.72 -8.18 -1.05
C ARG A 91 -5.60 -7.74 -1.97
N PHE A 92 -5.23 -6.46 -1.87
CA PHE A 92 -4.11 -5.88 -2.61
C PHE A 92 -3.46 -4.78 -1.78
N CYS A 93 -2.21 -4.46 -2.09
CA CYS A 93 -1.45 -3.43 -1.41
C CYS A 93 -1.48 -2.13 -2.22
N CYS A 94 -1.94 -1.03 -1.62
CA CYS A 94 -1.74 0.30 -2.17
C CYS A 94 -0.50 0.93 -1.51
N HIS A 95 0.30 1.64 -2.29
CA HIS A 95 1.40 2.42 -1.74
C HIS A 95 0.85 3.53 -0.86
N ASP A 96 1.43 3.71 0.33
CA ASP A 96 1.14 4.86 1.17
C ASP A 96 2.02 6.05 0.72
N PRO A 97 1.45 7.13 0.17
CA PRO A 97 2.23 8.31 -0.18
C PRO A 97 2.64 9.13 1.06
N GLY A 98 2.15 8.81 2.27
CA GLY A 98 2.45 9.57 3.50
C GLY A 98 1.50 10.74 3.76
N ASP A 99 0.61 11.05 2.81
CA ASP A 99 -0.33 12.17 2.85
C ASP A 99 -1.76 11.77 3.28
N GLY A 100 -1.94 10.52 3.70
CA GLY A 100 -3.22 9.99 4.17
C GLY A 100 -3.94 9.18 3.11
N ILE A 101 -4.04 7.88 3.36
CA ILE A 101 -4.81 6.90 2.57
C ILE A 101 -6.34 7.11 2.70
N CYS A 102 -6.78 8.11 3.46
CA CYS A 102 -8.20 8.35 3.69
C CYS A 102 -8.58 9.82 3.94
N GLY A 103 -9.68 10.22 3.29
CA GLY A 103 -10.73 10.97 3.99
C GLY A 103 -10.91 12.44 3.64
N ARG A 104 -10.06 13.04 2.80
CA ARG A 104 -10.31 14.40 2.32
C ARG A 104 -10.79 14.41 0.87
N LEU A 105 -12.10 14.57 0.72
CA LEU A 105 -12.75 14.96 -0.55
C LEU A 105 -12.22 16.30 -1.11
N ASP A 106 -11.36 17.01 -0.36
CA ASP A 106 -10.76 18.30 -0.68
C ASP A 106 -9.27 18.25 -1.08
N GLN A 107 -8.69 17.06 -1.31
CA GLN A 107 -7.32 16.91 -1.83
C GLN A 107 -7.28 16.07 -3.11
N CYS A 108 -7.87 16.63 -4.17
CA CYS A 108 -7.45 16.45 -5.56
C CYS A 108 -6.86 17.77 -6.06
#